data_AF-A0A955JAA2-F1
#
_entry.id   AF-A0A955JAA2-F1
#
_cell.length_a   1.000
_cell.length_b   1.000
_cell.length_c   1.000
_cell.angle_alpha   90.00
_cell.angle_beta   90.00
_cell.angle_gamma   90.00
#
_symmetry.space_group_name_H-M   'P 1'
#
loop_
_entity.id
_entity.type
_entity.pdbx_description
1 polymer ?
#
loop_
_entity_poly.entity_id
_entity_poly.type
_entity_poly.pdbx_seq_one_letter_code
_entity_poly.pdbx_strand_id
1 'polypeptide(L)'
;MNSSGPARARTSRVSLLAAALLAALGASLALLTVGRPVMAQPDPAHPEYSGYEESSRLLELDGKVVDGVRVWDHYVRAGRSRSLHSCLVTDVPGYGAFIVKRMGQRLLKVRPEDLIVCDDLSRSLKPDAVLADLGAVRIDPKTQQLGFDLPKPGNDPIRGVLKDPPMLLGWSKLEGLLESNKHFNAEIMAYTPDSEALAKLAAVGGSWRLDMYFGSWCVRCERYLPRIIATAHTQLAAQREWNSKVTTFELNFYGLPRRGRAFDADDEVKARRIREVPAGLIYKDGLLVGRIEGDDWDNPAAALYAVLSR
;
A
#
# COMPACT_ATOMS: atom_id res chain seq x y z
N MET A 1 -61.68 -10.90 -59.61
CA MET A 1 -62.75 -11.03 -58.60
C MET A 1 -62.34 -10.22 -57.39
N ASN A 2 -63.15 -9.22 -57.10
CA ASN A 2 -62.96 -8.17 -56.12
C ASN A 2 -63.12 -8.70 -54.70
N SER A 3 -62.29 -8.22 -53.77
CA SER A 3 -62.71 -8.02 -52.38
C SER A 3 -61.86 -6.91 -51.78
N SER A 4 -62.50 -5.77 -51.64
CA SER A 4 -61.99 -4.50 -51.17
C SER A 4 -62.72 -4.14 -49.88
N GLY A 5 -61.96 -3.68 -48.87
CA GLY A 5 -62.42 -2.78 -47.82
C GLY A 5 -62.32 -3.32 -46.38
N PRO A 6 -62.37 -2.44 -45.35
CA PRO A 6 -62.07 -1.02 -45.35
C PRO A 6 -61.13 -0.57 -44.21
N ALA A 7 -60.55 0.61 -44.42
CA ALA A 7 -59.82 1.39 -43.45
C ALA A 7 -60.67 1.79 -42.23
N ARG A 8 -60.07 1.72 -41.04
CA ARG A 8 -60.53 2.45 -39.85
C ARG A 8 -59.48 3.47 -39.44
N ALA A 9 -59.78 4.73 -39.77
CA ALA A 9 -59.31 5.88 -39.02
C ALA A 9 -60.09 5.95 -37.70
N ARG A 10 -59.41 6.24 -36.58
CA ARG A 10 -59.98 7.06 -35.50
C ARG A 10 -58.93 7.56 -34.51
N THR A 11 -58.73 8.87 -34.60
CA THR A 11 -58.75 9.85 -33.50
C THR A 11 -57.63 9.80 -32.47
N SER A 12 -56.71 10.74 -32.69
CA SER A 12 -56.03 11.54 -31.67
C SER A 12 -56.94 11.95 -30.50
N ARG A 13 -56.45 11.71 -29.28
CA ARG A 13 -56.75 12.54 -28.11
C ARG A 13 -55.44 13.03 -27.54
N VAL A 14 -55.02 14.18 -28.07
CA VAL A 14 -54.25 15.17 -27.32
C VAL A 14 -55.25 15.77 -26.33
N SER A 15 -54.93 15.76 -25.03
CA SER A 15 -55.32 16.82 -24.08
C SER A 15 -54.75 16.56 -22.69
N LEU A 16 -53.83 17.45 -22.31
CA LEU A 16 -53.84 18.16 -21.04
C LEU A 16 -53.64 17.33 -19.76
N LEU A 17 -52.39 17.04 -19.45
CA LEU A 17 -51.86 17.06 -18.08
C LEU A 17 -50.44 17.66 -18.09
N ALA A 18 -50.36 18.86 -18.67
CA ALA A 18 -49.20 19.74 -18.61
C ALA A 18 -49.70 21.10 -18.14
N ALA A 19 -49.87 21.27 -16.82
CA ALA A 19 -49.96 22.56 -16.11
C ALA A 19 -50.47 22.35 -14.66
N ALA A 20 -49.70 21.66 -13.80
CA ALA A 20 -50.00 21.66 -12.35
C ALA A 20 -48.82 21.22 -11.46
N LEU A 21 -47.56 21.44 -11.86
CA LEU A 21 -46.40 21.18 -10.99
C LEU A 21 -45.21 22.10 -11.31
N LEU A 22 -45.53 23.37 -11.60
CA LEU A 22 -44.54 24.44 -11.83
C LEU A 22 -44.67 25.58 -10.79
N ALA A 23 -45.32 25.31 -9.65
CA ALA A 23 -45.53 26.28 -8.57
C ALA A 23 -45.30 25.68 -7.16
N ALA A 24 -44.42 24.68 -7.03
CA ALA A 24 -44.01 24.12 -5.74
C ALA A 24 -42.51 23.75 -5.69
N LEU A 25 -41.68 24.44 -6.47
CA LEU A 25 -40.20 24.30 -6.48
C LEU A 25 -39.49 25.62 -6.16
N GLY A 26 -40.22 26.58 -5.59
CA GLY A 26 -39.72 27.90 -5.24
C GLY A 26 -39.75 28.13 -3.74
N ALA A 27 -39.00 27.35 -2.95
CA ALA A 27 -38.52 27.72 -1.61
C ALA A 27 -37.81 26.51 -0.98
N SER A 28 -36.48 26.48 -1.10
CA SER A 28 -35.51 25.98 -0.10
C SER A 28 -34.19 25.62 -0.80
N LEU A 29 -33.61 26.57 -1.52
CA LEU A 29 -32.16 26.60 -1.69
C LEU A 29 -31.56 27.16 -0.40
N ALA A 30 -31.76 26.44 0.71
CA ALA A 30 -30.94 26.65 1.88
C ALA A 30 -29.55 26.19 1.46
N LEU A 31 -28.67 27.15 1.15
CA LEU A 31 -27.25 26.92 1.09
C LEU A 31 -26.85 26.32 2.43
N LEU A 32 -26.83 25.00 2.52
CA LEU A 32 -25.99 24.28 3.45
C LEU A 32 -24.58 24.64 3.02
N THR A 33 -24.10 25.78 3.51
CA THR A 33 -22.68 25.96 3.75
C THR A 33 -22.33 24.90 4.79
N VAL A 34 -22.13 23.67 4.31
CA VAL A 34 -21.44 22.64 5.06
C VAL A 34 -20.11 23.31 5.36
N GLY A 35 -19.98 23.82 6.58
CA GLY A 35 -18.74 24.43 7.04
C GLY A 35 -17.69 23.38 6.77
N ARG A 36 -16.79 23.67 5.80
CA ARG A 36 -15.65 22.80 5.58
C ARG A 36 -15.04 22.64 6.97
N PRO A 37 -14.94 21.41 7.51
CA PRO A 37 -14.29 21.22 8.79
C PRO A 37 -12.96 21.95 8.67
N VAL A 38 -12.73 22.91 9.57
CA VAL A 38 -11.44 23.56 9.68
C VAL A 38 -10.50 22.40 9.94
N MET A 39 -9.76 21.99 8.91
CA MET A 39 -8.76 20.95 9.06
C MET A 39 -7.81 21.52 10.11
N ALA A 40 -7.84 20.93 11.30
CA ALA A 40 -6.89 21.27 12.35
C ALA A 40 -5.52 21.20 11.68
N GLN A 41 -4.72 22.26 11.80
CA GLN A 41 -3.36 22.19 11.32
C GLN A 41 -2.72 20.98 12.00
N PRO A 42 -2.11 20.06 11.25
CA PRO A 42 -1.48 18.90 11.85
C PRO A 42 -0.51 19.41 12.92
N ASP A 43 -0.56 18.80 14.10
CA ASP A 43 0.35 19.15 15.18
C ASP A 43 1.77 19.14 14.61
N PRO A 44 2.58 20.18 14.87
CA PRO A 44 3.94 20.21 14.37
C PRO A 44 4.65 18.94 14.83
N ALA A 45 5.38 18.29 13.93
CA ALA A 45 6.15 17.08 14.23
C ALA A 45 7.62 17.41 14.49
N HIS A 46 8.33 16.54 15.19
CA HIS A 46 9.77 16.65 15.38
C HIS A 46 10.50 16.63 14.02
N PRO A 47 11.39 17.59 13.73
CA PRO A 47 11.97 17.76 12.40
C PRO A 47 12.83 16.57 11.92
N GLU A 48 13.42 15.83 12.85
CA GLU A 48 14.24 14.63 12.53
C GLU A 48 13.48 13.30 12.68
N TYR A 49 12.38 13.30 13.43
CA TYR A 49 11.74 12.06 13.91
C TYR A 49 10.25 12.07 13.55
N SER A 50 9.97 12.31 12.28
CA SER A 50 8.62 12.39 11.72
C SER A 50 8.46 11.48 10.50
N GLY A 51 7.25 10.98 10.26
CA GLY A 51 6.94 10.18 9.07
C GLY A 51 7.64 8.82 9.07
N TYR A 52 7.57 8.11 10.20
CA TYR A 52 7.93 6.70 10.27
C TYR A 52 6.80 5.85 9.67
N GLU A 53 7.11 5.08 8.64
CA GLU A 53 6.20 4.14 7.95
C GLU A 53 6.32 2.77 8.63
N GLU A 54 5.21 2.02 8.81
CA GLU A 54 5.29 0.69 9.43
C GLU A 54 6.13 -0.25 8.56
N SER A 55 6.95 -1.07 9.21
CA SER A 55 7.95 -1.94 8.59
C SER A 55 7.66 -3.40 8.91
N SER A 56 8.05 -4.28 7.98
CA SER A 56 7.97 -5.73 8.13
C SER A 56 9.12 -6.32 8.97
N ARG A 57 10.05 -5.48 9.45
CA ARG A 57 11.19 -5.87 10.27
C ARG A 57 10.75 -6.56 11.57
N LEU A 58 11.55 -7.53 11.98
CA LEU A 58 11.37 -8.27 13.22
C LEU A 58 12.39 -7.79 14.26
N LEU A 59 11.95 -7.63 15.51
CA LEU A 59 12.85 -7.46 16.65
C LEU A 59 13.22 -8.82 17.22
N GLU A 60 14.52 -9.11 17.30
CA GLU A 60 15.07 -10.22 18.05
C GLU A 60 15.76 -9.71 19.31
N LEU A 61 15.46 -10.31 20.46
CA LEU A 61 16.13 -10.09 21.74
C LEU A 61 16.73 -11.42 22.24
N ASP A 62 18.03 -11.44 22.53
CA ASP A 62 18.79 -12.61 22.97
C ASP A 62 18.55 -13.87 22.11
N GLY A 63 18.46 -13.67 20.79
CA GLY A 63 18.28 -14.77 19.83
C GLY A 63 16.82 -15.23 19.66
N LYS A 64 15.84 -14.57 20.27
CA LYS A 64 14.41 -14.87 20.12
C LYS A 64 13.65 -13.70 19.51
N VAL A 65 12.87 -13.97 18.46
CA VAL A 65 11.94 -12.99 17.90
C VAL A 65 10.89 -12.63 18.95
N VAL A 66 10.63 -11.34 19.12
CA VAL A 66 9.67 -10.82 20.10
C VAL A 66 8.34 -10.56 19.41
N ASP A 67 7.31 -11.30 19.80
CA ASP A 67 5.96 -11.11 19.31
C ASP A 67 5.31 -9.82 19.83
N GLY A 68 4.42 -9.23 19.04
CA GLY A 68 3.64 -8.04 19.41
C GLY A 68 4.39 -6.71 19.28
N VAL A 69 5.69 -6.74 18.98
CA VAL A 69 6.50 -5.54 18.69
C VAL A 69 6.20 -5.02 17.29
N ARG A 70 6.08 -3.70 17.16
CA ARG A 70 5.95 -3.04 15.85
C ARG A 70 7.22 -2.25 15.54
N VAL A 71 7.67 -2.35 14.31
CA VAL A 71 8.83 -1.60 13.81
C VAL A 71 8.35 -0.63 12.75
N TRP A 72 8.88 0.58 12.78
CA TRP A 72 8.55 1.64 11.83
C TRP A 72 9.85 2.19 11.25
N ASP A 73 9.97 2.24 9.94
CA ASP A 73 11.16 2.73 9.25
C ASP A 73 10.99 4.20 8.86
N HIS A 74 12.03 4.99 9.10
CA HIS A 74 12.14 6.34 8.58
C HIS A 74 13.24 6.39 7.52
N TYR A 75 12.84 6.75 6.30
CA TYR A 75 13.73 6.87 5.15
C TYR A 75 13.95 8.34 4.81
N VAL A 76 15.21 8.76 4.72
CA VAL A 76 15.55 10.09 4.22
C VAL A 76 15.85 9.99 2.72
N ARG A 77 15.33 10.95 1.96
CA ARG A 77 15.54 11.04 0.52
C ARG A 77 16.79 11.85 0.21
N ALA A 78 17.74 11.23 -0.48
CA ALA A 78 18.91 11.89 -1.07
C ALA A 78 18.84 11.73 -2.59
N GLY A 79 18.24 12.72 -3.27
CA GLY A 79 17.97 12.66 -4.71
C GLY A 79 16.96 11.57 -5.09
N ARG A 80 17.40 10.58 -5.87
CA ARG A 80 16.59 9.41 -6.27
C ARG A 80 16.70 8.21 -5.32
N SER A 81 17.59 8.28 -4.31
CA SER A 81 17.78 7.19 -3.35
C SER A 81 17.02 7.46 -2.05
N ARG A 82 16.37 6.43 -1.50
CA ARG A 82 15.88 6.38 -0.12
C ARG A 82 16.88 5.56 0.69
N SER A 83 17.42 6.15 1.75
CA SER A 83 18.29 5.44 2.69
C SER A 83 17.61 5.34 4.04
N LEU A 84 17.61 4.14 4.64
CA LEU A 84 17.10 3.94 5.98
C LEU A 84 17.91 4.80 6.96
N HIS A 85 17.26 5.78 7.58
CA HIS A 85 17.90 6.70 8.51
C HIS A 85 17.80 6.21 9.96
N SER A 86 16.61 5.74 10.34
CA SER A 86 16.34 5.19 11.67
C SER A 86 15.11 4.29 11.66
N CYS A 87 15.00 3.42 12.66
CA CYS A 87 13.81 2.63 12.94
C CYS A 87 13.23 3.02 14.30
N LEU A 88 11.93 3.30 14.40
CA LEU A 88 11.21 3.37 15.67
C LEU A 88 10.68 1.97 15.99
N VAL A 89 10.95 1.49 17.20
CA VAL A 89 10.47 0.20 17.70
C VAL A 89 9.51 0.50 18.85
N THR A 90 8.29 -0.01 18.79
CA THR A 90 7.25 0.22 19.80
C THR A 90 6.82 -1.10 20.44
N ASP A 91 6.14 -0.99 21.58
CA ASP A 91 5.49 -2.12 22.26
C ASP A 91 6.47 -3.20 22.74
N VAL A 92 7.73 -2.82 23.02
CA VAL A 92 8.76 -3.75 23.51
C VAL A 92 8.53 -4.06 24.99
N PRO A 93 8.29 -5.32 25.38
CA PRO A 93 8.01 -5.69 26.77
C PRO A 93 9.11 -5.21 27.73
N GLY A 94 8.72 -4.44 28.75
CA GLY A 94 9.64 -3.86 29.73
C GLY A 94 10.45 -2.64 29.25
N TYR A 95 10.45 -2.34 27.95
CA TYR A 95 11.22 -1.24 27.35
C TYR A 95 10.37 -0.21 26.60
N GLY A 96 9.08 -0.42 26.39
CA GLY A 96 8.22 0.55 25.70
C GLY A 96 8.70 0.84 24.28
N ALA A 97 9.08 2.09 23.98
CA ALA A 97 9.54 2.51 22.67
C ALA A 97 10.98 3.02 22.65
N PHE A 98 11.68 2.81 21.53
CA PHE A 98 13.00 3.36 21.28
C PHE A 98 13.27 3.54 19.78
N ILE A 99 14.21 4.42 19.44
CA ILE A 99 14.71 4.64 18.08
C ILE A 99 16.08 3.99 17.94
N VAL A 100 16.22 3.14 16.93
CA VAL A 100 17.47 2.58 16.43
C VAL A 100 17.96 3.48 15.31
N LYS A 101 18.83 4.45 15.62
CA LYS A 101 19.34 5.44 14.67
C LYS A 101 20.53 4.86 13.91
N ARG A 102 20.36 4.59 12.61
CA ARG A 102 21.42 4.06 11.75
C ARG A 102 22.50 5.10 11.52
N MET A 103 22.11 6.33 11.18
CA MET A 103 23.03 7.46 11.03
C MET A 103 23.43 8.01 12.40
N GLY A 104 24.73 8.02 12.70
CA GLY A 104 25.23 8.35 14.03
C GLY A 104 25.19 7.19 15.03
N GLN A 105 24.62 6.03 14.66
CA GLN A 105 24.76 4.77 15.40
C GLN A 105 24.35 4.86 16.88
N ARG A 106 23.18 5.46 17.17
CA ARG A 106 22.67 5.65 18.53
C ARG A 106 21.35 4.93 18.76
N LEU A 107 21.18 4.44 19.98
CA LEU A 107 19.94 3.88 20.49
C LEU A 107 19.31 4.90 21.43
N LEU A 108 18.09 5.34 21.15
CA LEU A 108 17.45 6.44 21.86
C LEU A 108 16.12 5.99 22.46
N LYS A 109 15.91 6.20 23.76
CA LYS A 109 14.65 5.94 24.43
C LYS A 109 13.60 6.96 24.00
N VAL A 110 12.40 6.49 23.70
CA VAL A 110 11.23 7.32 23.42
C VAL A 110 10.21 7.12 24.53
N ARG A 111 9.60 8.22 24.99
CA ARG A 111 8.47 8.14 25.91
C ARG A 111 7.18 7.89 25.12
N PRO A 112 6.30 6.97 25.54
CA PRO A 112 5.06 6.69 24.82
C PRO A 112 4.20 7.93 24.55
N GLU A 113 4.16 8.88 25.49
CA GLU A 113 3.41 10.13 25.37
C GLU A 113 3.98 11.12 24.35
N ASP A 114 5.20 10.91 23.86
CA ASP A 114 5.83 11.73 22.82
C ASP A 114 5.47 11.23 21.40
N LEU A 115 4.82 10.08 21.27
CA LEU A 115 4.40 9.51 19.98
C LEU A 115 3.09 10.13 19.49
N ILE A 116 3.08 10.52 18.21
CA ILE A 116 1.92 11.02 17.48
C ILE A 116 1.54 9.97 16.43
N VAL A 117 0.24 9.69 16.30
CA VAL A 117 -0.34 8.98 15.15
C VAL A 117 -0.74 10.05 14.15
N CYS A 118 -0.19 10.01 12.93
CA CYS A 118 -0.59 10.91 11.87
C CYS A 118 -1.83 10.38 11.13
N ASP A 119 -2.51 11.25 10.38
CA ASP A 119 -3.71 10.89 9.62
C ASP A 119 -3.46 9.78 8.57
N ASP A 120 -2.21 9.70 8.07
CA ASP A 120 -1.73 8.67 7.16
C ASP A 120 -1.27 7.39 7.86
N LEU A 121 -1.60 7.24 9.16
CA LEU A 121 -1.21 6.15 10.04
C LEU A 121 0.31 6.06 10.32
N SER A 122 1.12 6.97 9.77
CA SER A 122 2.53 7.06 10.11
C SER A 122 2.73 7.49 11.57
N ARG A 123 3.95 7.29 12.07
CA ARG A 123 4.34 7.72 13.41
C ARG A 123 5.28 8.90 13.34
N SER A 124 5.08 9.85 14.23
CA SER A 124 5.98 10.99 14.42
C SER A 124 6.20 11.22 15.91
N LEU A 125 7.25 11.95 16.26
CA LEU A 125 7.43 12.48 17.61
C LEU A 125 6.90 13.91 17.72
N LYS A 126 6.50 14.30 18.94
CA LYS A 126 6.23 15.70 19.30
C LYS A 126 7.49 16.57 19.10
N PRO A 127 7.35 17.87 18.78
CA PRO A 127 8.49 18.76 18.53
C PRO A 127 9.45 18.88 19.71
N ASP A 128 8.92 18.76 20.92
CA ASP A 128 9.63 18.88 22.19
C ASP A 128 9.97 17.52 22.83
N ALA A 129 9.85 16.42 22.07
CA ALA A 129 10.18 15.08 22.54
C ALA A 129 11.63 15.03 23.05
N VAL A 130 11.81 14.58 24.30
CA VAL A 130 13.13 14.44 24.92
C VAL A 130 13.56 12.99 24.85
N LEU A 131 14.68 12.73 24.18
CA LEU A 131 15.22 11.40 23.98
C LEU A 131 16.38 11.12 24.94
N ALA A 132 16.30 9.99 25.66
CA ALA A 132 17.41 9.54 26.50
C ALA A 132 18.33 8.59 25.72
N ASP A 133 19.65 8.73 25.87
CA ASP A 133 20.61 7.83 25.24
C ASP A 133 20.63 6.46 25.95
N LEU A 134 20.43 5.39 25.18
CA LEU A 134 20.51 4.01 25.66
C LEU A 134 21.80 3.31 25.23
N GLY A 135 22.59 3.90 24.33
CA GLY A 135 23.86 3.36 23.88
C GLY A 135 24.03 3.35 22.36
N ALA A 136 24.90 2.46 21.89
CA ALA A 136 25.33 2.42 20.49
C ALA A 136 24.55 1.38 19.67
N VAL A 137 24.39 1.68 18.38
CA VAL A 137 23.90 0.76 17.35
C VAL A 137 25.07 0.27 16.52
N ARG A 138 25.15 -1.04 16.31
CA ARG A 138 26.12 -1.73 15.48
C ARG A 138 25.46 -2.13 14.17
N ILE A 139 26.18 -2.02 13.06
CA ILE A 139 25.71 -2.49 11.75
C ILE A 139 26.53 -3.71 11.38
N ASP A 140 25.88 -4.84 11.16
CA ASP A 140 26.56 -6.03 10.67
C ASP A 140 27.02 -5.77 9.22
N PRO A 141 28.33 -5.89 8.90
CA PRO A 141 28.83 -5.55 7.57
C PRO A 141 28.33 -6.51 6.48
N LYS A 142 28.00 -7.76 6.84
CA LYS A 142 27.56 -8.81 5.90
C LYS A 142 26.05 -8.75 5.68
N THR A 143 25.27 -8.63 6.75
CA THR A 143 23.81 -8.69 6.69
C THR A 143 23.14 -7.32 6.65
N GLN A 144 23.88 -6.25 6.98
CA GLN A 144 23.38 -4.88 7.14
C GLN A 144 22.30 -4.74 8.24
N GLN A 145 22.17 -5.75 9.11
CA GLN A 145 21.24 -5.71 10.25
C GLN A 145 21.72 -4.74 11.32
N LEU A 146 20.76 -4.14 12.03
CA LEU A 146 21.02 -3.19 13.11
C LEU A 146 20.99 -3.93 14.44
N GLY A 147 22.16 -4.12 15.06
CA GLY A 147 22.32 -4.71 16.38
C GLY A 147 22.54 -3.65 17.46
N PHE A 148 22.13 -3.91 18.69
CA PHE A 148 22.29 -2.99 19.83
C PHE A 148 22.19 -3.76 21.15
N ASP A 149 22.52 -3.11 22.26
CA ASP A 149 22.32 -3.66 23.61
C ASP A 149 21.33 -2.79 24.37
N LEU A 150 20.29 -3.41 24.92
CA LEU A 150 19.32 -2.75 25.78
C LEU A 150 19.80 -2.84 27.24
N PRO A 151 19.93 -1.70 27.94
CA PRO A 151 20.40 -1.70 29.31
C PRO A 151 19.35 -2.32 30.25
N LYS A 152 19.75 -3.31 31.04
CA LYS A 152 18.91 -3.96 32.04
C LYS A 152 19.45 -3.70 33.44
N PRO A 153 18.72 -3.00 34.34
CA PRO A 153 19.20 -2.74 35.69
C PRO A 153 19.55 -4.04 36.44
N GLY A 154 20.75 -4.10 37.01
CA GLY A 154 21.23 -5.21 37.83
C GLY A 154 21.47 -6.52 37.09
N ASN A 155 21.51 -6.52 35.76
CA ASN A 155 21.73 -7.70 34.92
C ASN A 155 22.61 -7.35 33.72
N ASP A 156 23.04 -8.39 32.99
CA ASP A 156 23.68 -8.19 31.69
C ASP A 156 22.72 -7.52 30.68
N PRO A 157 23.24 -6.67 29.77
CA PRO A 157 22.43 -6.07 28.72
C PRO A 157 21.78 -7.13 27.83
N ILE A 158 20.56 -6.83 27.37
CA ILE A 158 19.84 -7.70 26.42
C ILE A 158 20.31 -7.36 25.01
N ARG A 159 20.77 -8.36 24.26
CA ARG A 159 21.24 -8.15 22.90
C ARG A 159 20.05 -8.06 21.94
N GLY A 160 19.88 -6.91 21.30
CA GLY A 160 18.85 -6.67 20.30
C GLY A 160 19.38 -6.70 18.86
N VAL A 161 18.56 -7.18 17.92
CA VAL A 161 18.81 -7.12 16.47
C VAL A 161 17.50 -6.82 15.73
N LEU A 162 17.51 -5.84 14.82
CA LEU A 162 16.45 -5.69 13.82
C LEU A 162 16.78 -6.53 12.60
N LYS A 163 15.94 -7.53 12.33
CA LYS A 163 16.05 -8.44 11.19
C LYS A 163 15.05 -8.08 10.10
N ASP A 164 15.47 -8.21 8.85
CA ASP A 164 14.52 -8.28 7.74
C ASP A 164 13.69 -9.58 7.89
N PRO A 165 12.41 -9.60 7.51
CA PRO A 165 11.60 -10.82 7.53
C PRO A 165 12.19 -11.87 6.57
N PRO A 166 11.86 -13.16 6.76
CA PRO A 166 12.22 -14.20 5.79
C PRO A 166 11.80 -13.81 4.37
N MET A 167 12.70 -14.00 3.40
CA MET A 167 12.38 -13.70 2.00
C MET A 167 11.33 -14.69 1.49
N LEU A 168 10.24 -14.17 0.93
CA LEU A 168 9.34 -14.99 0.12
C LEU A 168 9.99 -15.20 -1.24
N LEU A 169 10.20 -16.46 -1.63
CA LEU A 169 10.86 -16.83 -2.89
C LEU A 169 9.96 -17.77 -3.69
N GLY A 170 9.96 -17.59 -5.01
CA GLY A 170 9.17 -18.42 -5.92
C GLY A 170 7.69 -18.04 -5.98
N TRP A 171 6.89 -18.91 -6.62
CA TRP A 171 5.46 -18.72 -6.81
C TRP A 171 4.69 -18.83 -5.49
N SER A 172 3.81 -17.87 -5.25
CA SER A 172 2.93 -17.77 -4.09
C SER A 172 1.58 -17.20 -4.49
N LYS A 173 0.53 -17.59 -3.75
CA LYS A 173 -0.80 -16.99 -3.86
C LYS A 173 -0.91 -15.76 -2.97
N LEU A 174 -1.96 -14.97 -3.19
CA LEU A 174 -2.24 -13.77 -2.41
C LEU A 174 -2.28 -14.07 -0.90
N GLU A 175 -2.90 -15.16 -0.48
CA GLU A 175 -3.02 -15.51 0.95
C GLU A 175 -1.66 -15.72 1.60
N GLY A 176 -0.75 -16.45 0.93
CA GLY A 176 0.60 -16.67 1.43
C GLY A 176 1.43 -15.38 1.47
N LEU A 177 1.21 -14.47 0.52
CA LEU A 177 1.83 -13.15 0.54
C LEU A 177 1.37 -12.32 1.75
N LEU A 178 0.06 -12.26 1.99
CA LEU A 178 -0.52 -11.48 3.09
C LEU A 178 -0.18 -12.07 4.47
N GLU A 179 -0.06 -13.40 4.56
CA GLU A 179 0.41 -14.06 5.78
C GLU A 179 1.87 -13.73 6.09
N SER A 180 2.71 -13.67 5.05
CA SER A 180 4.13 -13.32 5.19
C SER A 180 4.38 -11.85 5.54
N ASN A 181 3.46 -10.95 5.19
CA ASN A 181 3.59 -9.52 5.44
C ASN A 181 2.27 -8.89 5.90
N LYS A 182 2.06 -8.89 7.22
CA LYS A 182 0.84 -8.38 7.85
C LYS A 182 0.58 -6.89 7.57
N HIS A 183 1.63 -6.10 7.33
CA HIS A 183 1.49 -4.67 7.04
C HIS A 183 0.75 -4.43 5.71
N PHE A 184 0.84 -5.37 4.75
CA PHE A 184 0.11 -5.24 3.48
C PHE A 184 -1.41 -5.14 3.67
N ASN A 185 -1.98 -5.83 4.65
CA ASN A 185 -3.41 -5.75 4.92
C ASN A 185 -3.84 -4.33 5.31
N ALA A 186 -3.07 -3.66 6.16
CA ALA A 186 -3.38 -2.30 6.57
C ALA A 186 -3.30 -1.33 5.37
N GLU A 187 -2.23 -1.44 4.58
CA GLU A 187 -2.04 -0.60 3.38
C GLU A 187 -3.09 -0.85 2.30
N ILE A 188 -3.48 -2.11 2.08
CA ILE A 188 -4.56 -2.46 1.13
C ILE A 188 -5.87 -1.77 1.54
N MET A 189 -6.18 -1.76 2.84
CA MET A 189 -7.41 -1.16 3.36
C MET A 189 -7.37 0.37 3.38
N ALA A 190 -6.20 0.96 3.61
CA ALA A 190 -6.01 2.42 3.64
C ALA A 190 -5.95 3.04 2.23
N TYR A 191 -5.53 2.26 1.23
CA TYR A 191 -5.33 2.79 -0.11
C TYR A 191 -6.66 3.08 -0.85
N THR A 192 -6.81 4.34 -1.26
CA THR A 192 -7.91 4.78 -2.14
C THR A 192 -7.35 5.08 -3.53
N PRO A 193 -7.67 4.28 -4.58
CA PRO A 193 -7.23 4.57 -5.93
C PRO A 193 -7.91 5.82 -6.50
N ASP A 194 -7.30 6.38 -7.54
CA ASP A 194 -7.94 7.41 -8.36
C ASP A 194 -9.25 6.89 -8.94
N SER A 195 -10.36 7.55 -8.62
CA SER A 195 -11.71 7.07 -8.93
C SER A 195 -12.02 7.10 -10.43
N GLU A 196 -11.47 8.08 -11.16
CA GLU A 196 -11.66 8.18 -12.61
C GLU A 196 -10.90 7.06 -13.34
N ALA A 197 -9.65 6.83 -12.98
CA ALA A 197 -8.84 5.75 -13.52
C ALA A 197 -9.42 4.37 -13.18
N LEU A 198 -9.91 4.19 -11.95
CA LEU A 198 -10.55 2.94 -11.54
C LEU A 198 -11.83 2.68 -12.35
N ALA A 199 -12.66 3.70 -12.59
CA ALA A 199 -13.86 3.58 -13.42
C ALA A 199 -13.53 3.18 -14.86
N LYS A 200 -12.49 3.80 -15.45
CA LYS A 200 -11.99 3.44 -16.79
C LYS A 200 -11.49 2.01 -16.84
N LEU A 201 -10.69 1.58 -15.86
CA LEU A 201 -10.19 0.21 -15.74
C LEU A 201 -11.32 -0.80 -15.62
N ALA A 202 -12.34 -0.51 -14.80
CA ALA A 202 -13.49 -1.38 -14.62
C ALA A 202 -14.32 -1.56 -15.89
N ALA A 203 -14.42 -0.51 -16.71
CA ALA A 203 -15.18 -0.51 -17.97
C ALA A 203 -14.54 -1.35 -19.09
N VAL A 204 -13.24 -1.70 -19.00
CA VAL A 204 -12.59 -2.58 -19.98
C VAL A 204 -13.27 -3.95 -20.01
N GLY A 205 -13.56 -4.51 -18.83
CA GLY A 205 -14.17 -5.81 -18.66
C GLY A 205 -13.26 -7.00 -19.02
N GLY A 206 -13.80 -8.20 -18.79
CA GLY A 206 -13.14 -9.48 -19.07
C GLY A 206 -12.26 -10.00 -17.94
N SER A 207 -11.69 -11.18 -18.16
CA SER A 207 -10.81 -11.86 -17.21
C SER A 207 -9.36 -11.80 -17.68
N TRP A 208 -8.49 -11.39 -16.78
CA TRP A 208 -7.08 -11.14 -17.03
C TRP A 208 -6.26 -11.89 -15.98
N ARG A 209 -5.00 -12.18 -16.30
CA ARG A 209 -4.03 -12.68 -15.32
C ARG A 209 -2.94 -11.64 -15.13
N LEU A 210 -2.59 -11.37 -13.88
CA LEU A 210 -1.50 -10.48 -13.51
C LEU A 210 -0.48 -11.26 -12.67
N ASP A 211 0.68 -11.52 -13.28
CA ASP A 211 1.80 -12.17 -12.61
C ASP A 211 2.75 -11.08 -12.08
N MET A 212 2.82 -10.95 -10.76
CA MET A 212 3.59 -9.94 -10.04
C MET A 212 4.93 -10.49 -9.57
N TYR A 213 6.01 -9.86 -9.98
CA TYR A 213 7.38 -10.13 -9.56
C TYR A 213 7.81 -9.09 -8.54
N PHE A 214 8.23 -9.53 -7.36
CA PHE A 214 8.55 -8.64 -6.25
C PHE A 214 9.69 -9.21 -5.40
N GLY A 215 10.26 -8.39 -4.52
CA GLY A 215 11.21 -8.87 -3.51
C GLY A 215 10.80 -8.37 -2.13
N SER A 216 10.77 -9.26 -1.13
CA SER A 216 10.47 -8.89 0.28
C SER A 216 11.48 -7.90 0.87
N TRP A 217 12.64 -7.75 0.22
CA TRP A 217 13.70 -6.79 0.57
C TRP A 217 13.54 -5.42 -0.12
N CYS A 218 12.58 -5.28 -1.04
CA CYS A 218 12.46 -4.11 -1.90
C CYS A 218 11.43 -3.13 -1.34
N VAL A 219 11.91 -1.98 -0.86
CA VAL A 219 11.08 -0.88 -0.32
C VAL A 219 10.00 -0.42 -1.31
N ARG A 220 10.29 -0.42 -2.62
CA ARG A 220 9.27 -0.08 -3.63
C ARG A 220 8.19 -1.14 -3.77
N CYS A 221 8.54 -2.42 -3.59
CA CYS A 221 7.55 -3.49 -3.56
C CYS A 221 6.63 -3.34 -2.34
N GLU A 222 7.19 -3.02 -1.17
CA GLU A 222 6.38 -2.76 0.03
C GLU A 222 5.39 -1.61 -0.18
N ARG A 223 5.80 -0.56 -0.90
CA ARG A 223 4.93 0.58 -1.21
C ARG A 223 3.84 0.26 -2.24
N TYR A 224 4.21 -0.34 -3.36
CA TYR A 224 3.32 -0.46 -4.52
C TYR A 224 2.47 -1.72 -4.51
N LEU A 225 2.99 -2.84 -4.01
CA LEU A 225 2.28 -4.12 -4.07
C LEU A 225 0.93 -4.10 -3.34
N PRO A 226 0.79 -3.52 -2.12
CA PRO A 226 -0.50 -3.35 -1.47
C PRO A 226 -1.50 -2.54 -2.32
N ARG A 227 -1.04 -1.47 -2.98
CA ARG A 227 -1.89 -0.60 -3.83
C ARG A 227 -2.37 -1.33 -5.07
N ILE A 228 -1.50 -2.15 -5.66
CA ILE A 228 -1.81 -3.00 -6.81
C ILE A 228 -2.87 -4.04 -6.40
N ILE A 229 -2.68 -4.71 -5.26
CA ILE A 229 -3.64 -5.68 -4.72
C ILE A 229 -4.98 -5.00 -4.45
N ALA A 230 -4.98 -3.86 -3.74
CA ALA A 230 -6.19 -3.10 -3.46
C ALA A 230 -6.94 -2.74 -4.74
N THR A 231 -6.24 -2.28 -5.78
CA THR A 231 -6.83 -1.94 -7.08
C THR A 231 -7.38 -3.16 -7.81
N ALA A 232 -6.55 -4.19 -8.03
CA ALA A 232 -6.86 -5.32 -8.91
C ALA A 232 -7.77 -6.37 -8.27
N HIS A 233 -7.77 -6.47 -6.94
CA HIS A 233 -8.53 -7.46 -6.19
C HIS A 233 -9.69 -6.81 -5.43
N THR A 234 -9.43 -5.91 -4.48
CA THR A 234 -10.44 -5.42 -3.53
C THR A 234 -11.43 -4.45 -4.17
N GLN A 235 -10.94 -3.38 -4.78
CA GLN A 235 -11.76 -2.27 -5.27
C GLN A 235 -12.55 -2.67 -6.53
N LEU A 236 -11.94 -3.42 -7.45
CA LEU A 236 -12.66 -3.99 -8.59
C LEU A 236 -13.68 -5.06 -8.15
N ALA A 237 -13.41 -5.85 -7.10
CA ALA A 237 -14.40 -6.81 -6.60
C ALA A 237 -15.63 -6.10 -6.03
N ALA A 238 -15.47 -5.00 -5.29
CA ALA A 238 -16.60 -4.21 -4.79
C ALA A 238 -17.51 -3.69 -5.91
N GLN A 239 -16.95 -3.31 -7.06
CA GLN A 239 -17.78 -2.87 -8.20
C GLN A 239 -18.54 -4.02 -8.88
N ARG A 240 -18.09 -5.28 -8.72
CA ARG A 240 -18.77 -6.45 -9.30
C ARG A 240 -20.12 -6.73 -8.66
N GLU A 241 -20.32 -6.31 -7.41
CA GLU A 241 -21.62 -6.42 -6.73
C GLU A 241 -22.74 -5.76 -7.54
N TRP A 242 -22.40 -4.71 -8.31
CA TRP A 242 -23.35 -3.91 -9.09
C TRP A 242 -23.20 -4.12 -10.61
N ASN A 243 -22.09 -4.71 -11.06
CA ASN A 243 -21.84 -4.94 -12.48
C ASN A 243 -20.95 -6.18 -12.73
N SER A 244 -21.54 -7.27 -13.20
CA SER A 244 -20.83 -8.53 -13.49
C SER A 244 -19.85 -8.47 -14.66
N LYS A 245 -19.84 -7.37 -15.44
CA LYS A 245 -18.93 -7.18 -16.58
C LYS A 245 -17.63 -6.46 -16.20
N VAL A 246 -17.45 -6.11 -14.92
CA VAL A 246 -16.24 -5.44 -14.43
C VAL A 246 -15.01 -6.32 -14.63
N THR A 247 -13.89 -5.69 -14.98
CA THR A 247 -12.58 -6.31 -15.13
C THR A 247 -12.21 -7.21 -13.94
N THR A 248 -11.70 -8.40 -14.24
CA THR A 248 -11.22 -9.35 -13.23
C THR A 248 -9.78 -9.75 -13.42
N PHE A 249 -9.06 -9.95 -12.31
CA PHE A 249 -7.68 -10.38 -12.30
C PHE A 249 -7.52 -11.66 -11.47
N GLU A 250 -6.91 -12.68 -12.07
CA GLU A 250 -6.20 -13.72 -11.35
C GLU A 250 -4.81 -13.17 -10.97
N LEU A 251 -4.49 -13.15 -9.68
CA LEU A 251 -3.22 -12.61 -9.18
C LEU A 251 -2.28 -13.74 -8.79
N ASN A 252 -1.08 -13.74 -9.39
CA ASN A 252 0.01 -14.63 -9.02
C ASN A 252 1.21 -13.80 -8.56
N PHE A 253 1.95 -14.28 -7.56
CA PHE A 253 3.09 -13.55 -7.03
C PHE A 253 4.35 -14.42 -7.09
N TYR A 254 5.43 -13.87 -7.63
CA TYR A 254 6.75 -14.50 -7.67
C TYR A 254 7.74 -13.68 -6.85
N GLY A 255 8.17 -14.26 -5.74
CA GLY A 255 9.15 -13.67 -4.85
C GLY A 255 10.58 -13.87 -5.37
N LEU A 256 11.38 -12.81 -5.38
CA LEU A 256 12.72 -12.79 -5.95
C LEU A 256 13.80 -12.55 -4.89
N PRO A 257 14.98 -13.17 -5.03
CA PRO A 257 16.11 -12.92 -4.15
C PRO A 257 16.61 -11.47 -4.30
N ARG A 258 17.43 -11.00 -3.36
CA ARG A 258 18.10 -9.69 -3.47
C ARG A 258 18.88 -9.60 -4.79
N ARG A 259 18.91 -8.40 -5.37
CA ARG A 259 19.67 -8.09 -6.59
C ARG A 259 21.13 -8.56 -6.49
N GLY A 260 21.66 -9.01 -7.61
CA GLY A 260 23.00 -9.59 -7.74
C GLY A 260 22.93 -10.99 -8.32
N ARG A 261 23.96 -11.80 -8.07
CA ARG A 261 24.13 -13.11 -8.72
C ARG A 261 22.90 -14.03 -8.59
N ALA A 262 22.26 -14.07 -7.43
CA ALA A 262 21.09 -14.93 -7.21
C ALA A 262 19.87 -14.46 -8.04
N PHE A 263 19.64 -13.15 -8.11
CA PHE A 263 18.59 -12.57 -8.95
C PHE A 263 18.85 -12.82 -10.43
N ASP A 264 20.09 -12.60 -10.88
CA ASP A 264 20.45 -12.76 -12.29
C ASP A 264 20.51 -14.24 -12.72
N ALA A 265 20.63 -15.16 -11.75
CA ALA A 265 20.62 -16.60 -11.98
C ALA A 265 19.19 -17.18 -12.01
N ASP A 266 18.19 -16.46 -11.52
CA ASP A 266 16.80 -16.91 -11.44
C ASP A 266 16.20 -17.16 -12.83
N ASP A 267 15.62 -18.35 -13.02
CA ASP A 267 15.15 -18.79 -14.33
C ASP A 267 13.89 -18.02 -14.77
N GLU A 268 13.00 -17.64 -13.86
CA GLU A 268 11.83 -16.83 -14.18
C GLU A 268 12.24 -15.41 -14.59
N VAL A 269 13.20 -14.81 -13.86
CA VAL A 269 13.77 -13.50 -14.23
C VAL A 269 14.30 -13.51 -15.65
N LYS A 270 15.10 -14.53 -16.01
CA LYS A 270 15.67 -14.66 -17.36
C LYS A 270 14.59 -14.91 -18.41
N ALA A 271 13.73 -15.92 -18.19
CA ALA A 271 12.71 -16.33 -19.14
C ALA A 271 11.74 -15.19 -19.46
N ARG A 272 11.37 -14.43 -18.43
CA ARG A 272 10.41 -13.33 -18.54
C ARG A 272 11.06 -11.99 -18.79
N ARG A 273 12.39 -11.90 -18.75
CA ARG A 273 13.18 -10.66 -18.93
C ARG A 273 12.79 -9.58 -17.91
N ILE A 274 12.67 -9.94 -16.63
CA ILE A 274 12.34 -9.01 -15.54
C ILE A 274 13.55 -8.12 -15.28
N ARG A 275 13.41 -6.81 -15.53
CA ARG A 275 14.52 -5.85 -15.38
C ARG A 275 14.48 -5.12 -14.06
N GLU A 276 13.28 -4.84 -13.56
CA GLU A 276 13.03 -4.06 -12.36
C GLU A 276 11.96 -4.73 -11.49
N VAL A 277 11.92 -4.40 -10.20
CA VAL A 277 10.83 -4.81 -9.30
C VAL A 277 10.29 -3.57 -8.56
N PRO A 278 8.97 -3.48 -8.29
CA PRO A 278 7.95 -4.46 -8.67
C PRO A 278 7.71 -4.48 -10.18
N ALA A 279 7.41 -5.66 -10.74
CA ALA A 279 7.07 -5.82 -12.15
C ALA A 279 5.80 -6.65 -12.28
N GLY A 280 4.86 -6.24 -13.12
CA GLY A 280 3.68 -7.03 -13.44
C GLY A 280 3.63 -7.37 -14.91
N LEU A 281 3.38 -8.64 -15.20
CA LEU A 281 3.12 -9.16 -16.53
C LEU A 281 1.63 -9.44 -16.66
N ILE A 282 1.00 -8.83 -17.66
CA ILE A 282 -0.46 -8.88 -17.83
C ILE A 282 -0.77 -9.79 -19.01
N TYR A 283 -1.66 -10.74 -18.79
CA TYR A 283 -2.07 -11.71 -19.80
C TYR A 283 -3.58 -11.67 -20.05
N LYS A 284 -3.96 -11.96 -21.30
CA LYS A 284 -5.33 -12.24 -21.73
C LYS A 284 -5.33 -13.51 -22.56
N ASP A 285 -6.18 -14.47 -22.20
CA ASP A 285 -6.29 -15.76 -22.89
C ASP A 285 -4.92 -16.46 -23.08
N GLY A 286 -4.06 -16.34 -22.05
CA GLY A 286 -2.71 -16.92 -22.04
C GLY A 286 -1.64 -16.11 -22.80
N LEU A 287 -2.02 -15.06 -23.53
CA LEU A 287 -1.10 -14.20 -24.29
C LEU A 287 -0.67 -13.01 -23.44
N LEU A 288 0.64 -12.70 -23.45
CA LEU A 288 1.19 -11.52 -22.77
C LEU A 288 0.78 -10.26 -23.55
N VAL A 289 -0.04 -9.40 -22.92
CA VAL A 289 -0.54 -8.15 -23.53
C VAL A 289 0.30 -6.93 -23.14
N GLY A 290 0.99 -6.97 -22.00
CA GLY A 290 1.79 -5.84 -21.56
C GLY A 290 2.52 -6.05 -20.25
N ARG A 291 3.27 -5.01 -19.87
CA ARG A 291 4.19 -4.99 -18.73
C ARG A 291 4.13 -3.63 -18.05
N ILE A 292 4.29 -3.61 -16.73
CA ILE A 292 4.42 -2.40 -15.93
C ILE A 292 5.53 -2.67 -14.91
N GLU A 293 6.52 -1.78 -14.80
CA GLU A 293 7.72 -2.01 -13.97
C GLU A 293 8.06 -0.76 -13.14
N GLY A 294 8.63 -0.98 -11.95
CA GLY A 294 9.22 0.07 -11.13
C GLY A 294 8.22 1.15 -10.73
N ASP A 295 8.54 2.40 -11.08
CA ASP A 295 7.78 3.59 -10.69
C ASP A 295 6.54 3.81 -11.57
N ASP A 296 6.37 3.05 -12.67
CA ASP A 296 5.14 3.09 -13.48
C ASP A 296 3.90 2.61 -12.70
N TRP A 297 4.12 2.01 -11.52
CA TRP A 297 3.09 1.61 -10.57
C TRP A 297 2.59 2.72 -9.64
N ASP A 298 3.01 3.98 -9.82
CA ASP A 298 2.62 5.07 -8.92
C ASP A 298 1.09 5.28 -8.87
N ASN A 299 0.40 5.04 -9.99
CA ASN A 299 -1.05 4.91 -10.08
C ASN A 299 -1.44 3.57 -10.75
N PRO A 300 -1.67 2.50 -9.96
CA PRO A 300 -1.96 1.17 -10.50
C PRO A 300 -3.19 1.11 -11.40
N ALA A 301 -4.26 1.87 -11.09
CA ALA A 301 -5.48 1.87 -11.88
C ALA A 301 -5.24 2.44 -13.29
N ALA A 302 -4.55 3.58 -13.36
CA ALA A 302 -4.19 4.22 -14.64
C ALA A 302 -3.21 3.36 -15.44
N ALA A 303 -2.19 2.78 -14.77
CA ALA A 303 -1.19 1.94 -15.41
C ALA A 303 -1.81 0.65 -16.00
N LEU A 304 -2.67 -0.02 -15.25
CA LEU A 304 -3.42 -1.18 -15.74
C LEU A 304 -4.31 -0.80 -16.92
N TYR A 305 -5.10 0.29 -16.80
CA TYR A 305 -5.96 0.74 -17.89
C TYR A 305 -5.18 1.01 -19.18
N ALA A 306 -4.03 1.69 -19.09
CA ALA A 306 -3.19 2.02 -20.24
C ALA A 306 -2.62 0.79 -20.99
N VAL A 307 -2.48 -0.35 -20.30
CA VAL A 307 -2.11 -1.63 -20.93
C VAL A 307 -3.35 -2.32 -21.51
N LEU A 308 -4.44 -2.35 -20.75
CA LEU A 308 -5.65 -3.11 -21.08
C LEU A 308 -6.49 -2.49 -22.21
N SER A 309 -6.32 -1.19 -22.50
CA SER A 309 -7.07 -0.46 -23.53
C SER A 309 -6.38 -0.46 -24.91
N ARG A 310 -5.33 -1.26 -25.10
CA ARG A 310 -4.62 -1.42 -26.37
C ARG A 310 -5.22 -2.57 -27.17
#